data_AF-A0A6A6J7H6-F1
#
_entry.id   AF-A0A6A6J7H6-F1
#
_cell.length_a   1.000
_cell.length_b   1.000
_cell.length_c   1.000
_cell.angle_alpha   90.00
_cell.angle_beta   90.00
_cell.angle_gamma   90.00
#
_symmetry.space_group_name_H-M   'P 1'
#
loop_
_entity.id
_entity.type
_entity.pdbx_description
1 polymer ?
#
loop_
_entity_poly.entity_id
_entity_poly.type
_entity_poly.pdbx_seq_one_letter_code
_entity_poly.pdbx_strand_id
1 'polypeptide(L)'
;MFKSYRYHPNYSQDVAGGFLSLTYSHQIDPEKPLCRFEAVGGTCNDPHCDGQHFREMKISGDKLLVQLGTANPGKTPEERQQWNDGLKLVLQELRRKSIKDPNGIAVEIANYRRQFLKDDTRVVNL
;
A
#
# COMPACT_ATOMS: atom_id res chain seq x y z
N MET A 1 0.82 -5.01 -11.84
CA MET A 1 -0.34 -5.94 -11.82
C MET A 1 -0.51 -6.60 -10.45
N PHE A 2 0.50 -7.23 -9.83
CA PHE A 2 0.36 -7.86 -8.49
C PHE A 2 -0.16 -6.95 -7.36
N LYS A 3 0.26 -5.67 -7.32
CA LYS A 3 -0.13 -4.73 -6.25
C LYS A 3 -1.64 -4.42 -6.20
N SER A 4 -2.42 -4.75 -7.23
CA SER A 4 -3.86 -4.53 -7.21
C SER A 4 -4.60 -5.51 -6.28
N TYR A 5 -4.03 -6.68 -5.99
CA TYR A 5 -4.63 -7.65 -5.08
C TYR A 5 -4.90 -7.08 -3.67
N ARG A 6 -4.19 -6.01 -3.30
CA ARG A 6 -4.43 -5.21 -2.07
C ARG A 6 -5.87 -4.73 -1.91
N TYR A 7 -6.63 -4.62 -3.01
CA TYR A 7 -8.03 -4.19 -2.98
C TYR A 7 -9.03 -5.34 -2.89
N HIS A 8 -8.59 -6.60 -2.85
CA HIS A 8 -9.45 -7.77 -2.69
C HIS A 8 -9.99 -7.85 -1.25
N PRO A 9 -11.23 -8.29 -1.00
CA PRO A 9 -11.81 -8.40 0.34
C PRO A 9 -11.01 -9.33 1.26
N ASN A 10 -10.48 -10.42 0.72
CA ASN A 10 -9.73 -11.40 1.51
C ASN A 10 -8.25 -11.03 1.68
N TYR A 11 -7.77 -9.92 1.13
CA TYR A 11 -6.35 -9.58 1.11
C TYR A 11 -5.69 -9.59 2.50
N SER A 12 -6.35 -9.01 3.51
CA SER A 12 -5.82 -8.96 4.89
C SER A 12 -5.76 -10.33 5.57
N GLN A 13 -6.52 -11.32 5.08
CA GLN A 13 -6.52 -12.69 5.58
C GLN A 13 -5.52 -13.56 4.81
N ASP A 14 -5.47 -13.41 3.49
CA ASP A 14 -4.66 -14.25 2.60
C ASP A 14 -3.17 -13.88 2.65
N VAL A 15 -2.85 -12.63 3.00
CA VAL A 15 -1.49 -12.10 2.92
C VAL A 15 -0.92 -11.88 4.31
N ALA A 16 0.10 -12.67 4.65
CA ALA A 16 0.88 -12.50 5.86
C ALA A 16 1.50 -11.08 5.92
N GLY A 17 1.30 -10.39 7.06
CA GLY A 17 1.71 -9.00 7.25
C GLY A 17 0.79 -7.96 6.59
N GLY A 18 -0.31 -8.39 5.95
CA GLY A 18 -1.33 -7.53 5.40
C GLY A 18 -0.80 -6.54 4.36
N PHE A 19 -1.19 -5.27 4.49
CA PHE A 19 -0.81 -4.21 3.57
C PHE A 19 0.65 -3.78 3.71
N LEU A 20 1.37 -4.22 4.75
CA LEU A 20 2.81 -4.01 4.91
C LEU A 20 3.64 -5.21 4.40
N SER A 21 3.01 -6.16 3.72
CA SER A 21 3.68 -7.31 3.11
C SER A 21 4.73 -6.90 2.07
N LEU A 22 5.92 -7.50 2.16
CA LEU A 22 6.99 -7.32 1.17
C LEU A 22 6.62 -7.83 -0.23
N THR A 23 5.63 -8.70 -0.37
CA THR A 23 5.23 -9.25 -1.67
C THR A 23 4.40 -8.24 -2.47
N TYR A 24 3.50 -7.52 -1.80
CA TYR A 24 2.49 -6.67 -2.46
C TYR A 24 2.70 -5.18 -2.20
N SER A 25 3.47 -4.84 -1.17
CA SER A 25 3.73 -3.49 -0.69
C SER A 25 5.19 -3.33 -0.28
N HIS A 26 6.05 -3.18 -1.29
CA HIS A 26 7.48 -3.01 -1.11
C HIS A 26 8.03 -1.78 -1.84
N GLN A 27 9.25 -1.44 -1.46
CA GLN A 27 10.12 -0.47 -2.11
C GLN A 27 11.33 -1.14 -2.79
N ILE A 28 11.28 -2.47 -2.98
CA ILE A 28 12.32 -3.20 -3.73
C ILE A 28 12.50 -2.56 -5.11
N ASP A 29 13.72 -2.14 -5.37
CA ASP A 29 14.23 -1.74 -6.67
C ASP A 29 14.90 -2.95 -7.35
N PRO A 30 14.34 -3.49 -8.44
CA PRO A 30 14.91 -4.65 -9.12
C PRO A 30 16.24 -4.35 -9.82
N GLU A 31 16.55 -3.08 -10.11
CA GLU A 31 17.77 -2.67 -10.80
C GLU A 31 18.94 -2.43 -9.81
N LYS A 32 18.64 -2.37 -8.50
CA LYS A 32 19.63 -2.13 -7.45
C LYS A 32 20.04 -3.44 -6.77
N PRO A 33 21.33 -3.85 -6.83
CA PRO A 33 21.78 -5.08 -6.19
C PRO A 33 21.65 -5.01 -4.67
N LEU A 34 21.45 -6.17 -4.04
CA LEU A 34 21.42 -6.29 -2.58
C LEU A 34 22.76 -5.89 -1.95
N CYS A 35 22.70 -5.34 -0.74
CA CYS A 35 23.89 -5.17 0.08
C CYS A 35 24.57 -6.53 0.28
N ARG A 36 25.84 -6.66 -0.15
CA ARG A 36 26.58 -7.93 -0.08
C ARG A 36 26.68 -8.49 1.34
N PHE A 37 26.85 -7.63 2.34
CA PHE A 37 26.95 -8.04 3.74
C PHE A 37 25.63 -8.61 4.27
N GLU A 38 24.51 -7.96 3.95
CA GLU A 38 23.20 -8.47 4.34
C GLU A 38 22.83 -9.73 3.57
N ALA A 39 23.21 -9.83 2.29
CA ALA A 39 22.94 -10.99 1.45
C ALA A 39 23.61 -12.27 1.97
N VAL A 40 24.72 -12.16 2.71
CA VAL A 40 25.40 -13.30 3.37
C VAL A 40 24.97 -13.49 4.83
N GLY A 41 23.91 -12.79 5.28
CA GLY A 41 23.35 -12.92 6.63
C GLY A 41 24.02 -12.02 7.69
N GLY A 42 24.91 -11.12 7.29
CA GLY A 42 25.51 -10.12 8.18
C GLY A 42 24.65 -8.87 8.37
N THR A 43 25.12 -7.97 9.23
CA THR A 43 24.55 -6.62 9.39
C THR A 43 25.47 -5.61 8.73
N CYS A 44 24.95 -4.75 7.86
CA CYS A 44 25.72 -3.66 7.30
C CYS A 44 25.63 -2.41 8.18
N ASN A 45 26.79 -1.88 8.58
CA ASN A 45 26.92 -0.68 9.41
C ASN A 45 27.48 0.53 8.64
N ASP A 46 27.70 0.39 7.34
CA ASP A 46 28.20 1.48 6.49
C ASP A 46 27.06 2.45 6.15
N PRO A 47 27.11 3.71 6.63
CA PRO A 47 26.07 4.69 6.33
C PRO A 47 26.07 5.15 4.86
N HIS A 48 27.14 4.87 4.10
CA HIS A 48 27.27 5.21 2.69
C HIS A 48 27.20 3.96 1.79
N CYS A 49 26.60 2.87 2.27
CA CYS A 49 26.48 1.65 1.48
C CYS A 49 25.58 1.90 0.26
N ASP A 50 26.12 1.69 -0.93
CA ASP A 50 25.37 1.81 -2.19
C ASP A 50 24.46 0.60 -2.46
N GLY A 51 24.51 -0.43 -1.62
CA GLY A 51 23.66 -1.62 -1.75
C GLY A 51 22.20 -1.35 -1.37
N GLN A 52 21.30 -2.21 -1.83
CA GLN A 52 19.91 -2.22 -1.37
C GLN A 52 19.79 -3.03 -0.07
N HIS A 53 19.29 -2.41 1.00
CA HIS A 53 19.12 -3.07 2.30
C HIS A 53 17.72 -3.64 2.51
N PHE A 54 17.61 -4.79 3.17
CA PHE A 54 16.32 -5.42 3.46
C PHE A 54 15.39 -4.53 4.30
N ARG A 55 15.96 -3.72 5.20
CA ARG A 55 15.20 -2.76 6.02
C ARG A 55 14.53 -1.68 5.18
N GLU A 56 15.16 -1.27 4.08
CA GLU A 56 14.69 -0.21 3.17
C GLU A 56 13.67 -0.74 2.16
N MET A 57 13.70 -2.05 1.86
CA MET A 57 12.71 -2.70 0.99
C MET A 57 11.30 -2.67 1.56
N LYS A 58 11.16 -2.61 2.90
CA LYS A 58 9.86 -2.50 3.56
C LYS A 58 9.25 -1.14 3.24
N ILE A 59 7.96 -1.10 2.92
CA ILE A 59 7.25 0.17 2.79
C ILE A 59 6.93 0.73 4.18
N SER A 60 7.02 2.05 4.34
CA SER A 60 6.46 2.71 5.52
C SER A 60 4.94 2.81 5.42
N GLY A 61 4.26 2.92 6.57
CA GLY A 61 2.82 3.15 6.61
C GLY A 61 2.40 4.36 5.78
N ASP A 62 3.09 5.49 5.95
CA ASP A 62 2.77 6.72 5.21
C ASP A 62 2.89 6.56 3.69
N LYS A 63 3.97 5.92 3.21
CA LYS A 63 4.14 5.66 1.77
C LYS A 63 3.09 4.71 1.23
N LEU A 64 2.71 3.69 2.00
CA LEU A 64 1.61 2.79 1.65
C LEU A 64 0.30 3.57 1.49
N LEU A 65 -0.05 4.41 2.46
CA LEU A 65 -1.30 5.16 2.44
C LEU A 65 -1.36 6.14 1.27
N VAL A 66 -0.23 6.80 0.95
CA VAL A 66 -0.12 7.63 -0.26
C VAL A 66 -0.34 6.82 -1.53
N GLN A 67 0.25 5.62 -1.64
CA GLN A 67 0.05 4.76 -2.81
C GLN A 67 -1.42 4.33 -2.96
N LEU A 68 -2.10 4.00 -1.85
CA LEU A 68 -3.50 3.58 -1.90
C LEU A 68 -4.43 4.75 -2.21
N GLY A 69 -4.18 5.93 -1.64
CA GLY A 69 -5.02 7.11 -1.85
C GLY A 69 -4.91 7.70 -3.26
N THR A 70 -3.74 7.64 -3.89
CA THR A 70 -3.51 8.14 -5.26
C THR A 70 -3.99 7.19 -6.36
N ALA A 71 -4.28 5.93 -6.03
CA ALA A 71 -4.83 4.93 -6.94
C ALA A 71 -6.33 5.14 -7.22
N ASN A 72 -6.67 6.32 -7.73
CA ASN A 72 -8.03 6.75 -8.04
C ASN A 72 -8.64 5.85 -9.15
N PRO A 73 -9.77 5.18 -8.91
CA PRO A 73 -10.41 4.31 -9.89
C PRO A 73 -11.34 5.03 -10.89
N GLY A 74 -11.58 6.34 -10.72
CA GLY A 74 -12.47 7.14 -11.57
C GLY A 74 -11.97 7.26 -13.02
N LYS A 75 -12.87 6.99 -13.98
CA LYS A 75 -12.57 7.06 -15.41
C LYS A 75 -12.79 8.48 -15.95
N THR A 76 -13.80 9.19 -15.45
CA THR A 76 -14.05 10.61 -15.82
C THR A 76 -13.49 11.60 -14.80
N PRO A 77 -13.30 12.89 -15.17
CA PRO A 77 -12.92 13.93 -14.21
C PRO A 77 -13.89 14.03 -13.01
N GLU A 78 -15.19 13.88 -13.27
CA GLU A 78 -16.24 13.94 -12.25
C GLU A 78 -16.13 12.75 -11.29
N GLU A 79 -15.96 11.53 -11.81
CA GLU A 79 -15.75 10.34 -10.98
C GLU A 79 -14.47 10.45 -10.15
N ARG A 80 -13.39 11.00 -10.73
CA ARG A 80 -12.13 11.22 -10.00
C ARG A 80 -12.32 12.21 -8.86
N GLN A 81 -13.11 13.26 -9.08
CA GLN A 81 -13.42 14.23 -8.04
C GLN A 81 -14.28 13.61 -6.93
N GLN A 82 -15.33 12.85 -7.30
CA GLN A 82 -16.16 12.11 -6.36
C GLN A 82 -15.34 11.13 -5.50
N TRP A 83 -14.40 10.41 -6.11
CA TRP A 83 -13.46 9.55 -5.39
C TRP A 83 -12.69 10.33 -4.35
N ASN A 84 -12.05 11.43 -4.75
CA ASN A 84 -11.22 12.25 -3.88
C ASN A 84 -12.02 12.82 -2.70
N ASP A 85 -13.25 13.28 -2.94
CA ASP A 85 -14.08 13.86 -1.90
C ASP A 85 -14.58 12.80 -0.90
N GLY A 86 -15.03 11.64 -1.37
CA GLY A 86 -15.39 10.56 -0.45
C GLY A 86 -14.19 9.97 0.29
N LEU A 87 -13.00 9.90 -0.33
CA LEU A 87 -11.78 9.47 0.35
C LEU A 87 -11.41 10.41 1.50
N LYS A 88 -11.57 11.74 1.32
CA LYS A 88 -11.37 12.71 2.41
C LYS A 88 -12.29 12.41 3.60
N LEU A 89 -13.55 12.07 3.34
CA LEU A 89 -14.52 11.73 4.40
C LEU A 89 -14.11 10.46 5.15
N VAL A 90 -13.71 9.41 4.42
CA VAL A 90 -13.19 8.16 5.04
C VAL A 90 -11.99 8.46 5.96
N LEU A 91 -11.04 9.26 5.50
CA LEU A 91 -9.86 9.63 6.29
C LEU A 91 -10.20 10.55 7.49
N GLN A 92 -11.25 11.38 7.38
CA GLN A 92 -11.75 12.16 8.52
C GLN A 92 -12.39 11.26 9.59
N GLU A 93 -13.19 10.29 9.17
CA GLU A 93 -13.83 9.33 10.08
C GLU A 93 -12.80 8.44 10.81
N LEU A 94 -11.78 7.97 10.10
CA LEU A 94 -10.68 7.22 10.69
C LEU A 94 -9.94 8.03 11.77
N ARG A 95 -9.68 9.32 11.49
CA ARG A 95 -9.07 10.24 12.46
C ARG A 95 -9.97 10.45 13.68
N ARG A 96 -11.27 10.63 13.48
CA ARG A 96 -12.26 10.76 14.57
C ARG A 96 -12.29 9.52 15.46
N LYS A 97 -12.14 8.33 14.87
CA LYS A 97 -12.06 7.04 15.58
C LYS A 97 -10.68 6.75 16.18
N SER A 98 -9.72 7.67 16.06
CA SER A 98 -8.33 7.51 16.53
C SER A 98 -7.62 6.26 15.97
N ILE A 99 -7.99 5.81 14.77
CA ILE A 99 -7.32 4.70 14.10
C ILE A 99 -6.02 5.24 13.49
N LYS A 100 -4.89 4.74 13.99
CA LYS A 100 -3.54 5.15 13.56
C LYS A 100 -2.74 4.03 12.89
N ASP A 101 -3.20 2.78 12.99
CA ASP A 101 -2.53 1.63 12.40
C ASP A 101 -2.63 1.67 10.85
N PRO A 102 -1.51 1.62 10.12
CA PRO A 102 -1.53 1.67 8.66
C PRO A 102 -2.32 0.54 8.00
N ASN A 103 -2.33 -0.68 8.57
CA ASN A 103 -3.13 -1.77 8.04
C ASN A 103 -4.63 -1.47 8.18
N GLY A 104 -5.07 -1.01 9.36
CA GLY A 104 -6.45 -0.63 9.60
C GLY A 104 -6.94 0.49 8.67
N ILE A 105 -6.11 1.53 8.47
CA ILE A 105 -6.43 2.61 7.52
C ILE A 105 -6.49 2.07 6.08
N ALA A 106 -5.55 1.21 5.68
CA ALA A 106 -5.50 0.63 4.34
C ALA A 106 -6.72 -0.26 4.04
N VAL A 107 -7.20 -1.02 5.03
CA VAL A 107 -8.45 -1.80 4.93
C VAL A 107 -9.63 -0.89 4.59
N GLU A 108 -9.77 0.24 5.28
CA GLU A 108 -10.89 1.16 5.04
C GLU A 108 -10.79 1.86 3.68
N ILE A 109 -9.59 2.19 3.19
CA ILE A 109 -9.40 2.70 1.83
C ILE A 109 -9.80 1.64 0.79
N ALA A 110 -9.41 0.38 1.00
CA ALA A 110 -9.77 -0.73 0.12
C ALA A 110 -11.29 -1.01 0.12
N ASN A 111 -11.93 -0.98 1.29
CA ASN A 111 -13.39 -1.05 1.46
C ASN A 111 -14.09 0.05 0.67
N TYR A 112 -13.66 1.31 0.84
CA TYR A 112 -14.23 2.44 0.12
C TYR A 112 -14.08 2.29 -1.40
N ARG A 113 -12.93 1.81 -1.89
CA ARG A 113 -12.71 1.52 -3.31
C ARG A 113 -13.72 0.53 -3.88
N ARG A 114 -13.99 -0.56 -3.17
CA ARG A 114 -14.98 -1.57 -3.58
C ARG A 114 -16.39 -0.99 -3.64
N GLN A 115 -16.78 -0.24 -2.61
CA GLN A 115 -18.08 0.44 -2.56
C GLN A 115 -18.25 1.46 -3.71
N PHE A 116 -17.22 2.25 -3.99
CA PHE A 116 -17.22 3.21 -5.09
C PHE A 116 -17.40 2.52 -6.44
N LEU A 117 -16.71 1.42 -6.67
CA LEU A 117 -16.80 0.63 -7.91
C LEU A 117 -18.05 -0.26 -7.99
N LYS A 118 -18.77 -0.44 -6.88
CA LYS A 118 -19.91 -1.36 -6.72
C LYS A 118 -19.58 -2.80 -7.13
N ASP A 119 -18.33 -3.20 -6.87
CA ASP A 119 -17.81 -4.54 -7.16
C ASP A 119 -16.72 -4.86 -6.16
N ASP A 120 -16.98 -5.86 -5.31
CA ASP A 120 -16.06 -6.26 -4.25
C ASP A 120 -14.83 -6.99 -4.78
N THR A 121 -14.94 -7.67 -5.91
CA THR A 121 -13.88 -8.51 -6.47
C THR A 121 -12.98 -7.76 -7.44
N ARG A 122 -13.42 -6.58 -7.93
CA ARG A 122 -12.69 -5.78 -8.90
C ARG A 122 -11.43 -5.16 -8.30
N VAL A 123 -10.31 -5.80 -8.56
CA VAL A 123 -8.99 -5.31 -8.14
C VAL A 123 -8.30 -4.43 -9.19
N VAL A 124 -8.56 -4.63 -10.49
CA VAL A 124 -7.92 -3.89 -11.58
C VAL A 124 -8.78 -2.73 -12.09
N ASN A 125 -8.12 -1.61 -12.42
CA ASN A 125 -8.72 -0.49 -13.13
C ASN A 125 -8.55 -0.71 -14.65
N LEU A 126 -9.32 -1.64 -15.22
CA LEU A 126 -9.50 -1.79 -16.67
C LEU A 126 -10.84 -1.18 -17.08
#